data_AF-K2D1R6-F1
#
_entry.id   AF-K2D1R6-F1
#
_cell.length_a   1.000
_cell.length_b   1.000
_cell.length_c   1.000
_cell.angle_alpha   90.00
_cell.angle_beta   90.00
_cell.angle_gamma   90.00
#
_symmetry.space_group_name_H-M   'P 1'
#
loop_
_entity.id
_entity.type
_entity.pdbx_description
1 polymer ?
#
loop_
_entity_poly.entity_id
_entity_poly.type
_entity_poly.pdbx_seq_one_letter_code
_entity_poly.pdbx_strand_id
1 'polypeptide(L)' 'MLLNKYSNQIITLENQTIVKIHYPVIVYPKTIQSLSLDKSFKITGKLLGIKGQYLILDSGVFNIRKFSGYCIKFSG' A
#
# COMPACT_ATOMS: atom_id res chain seq x y z
N MET A 1 -2.38 -27.30 7.40
CA MET A 1 -1.06 -27.54 6.76
C MET A 1 0.07 -26.72 7.41
N LEU A 2 -0.07 -25.41 7.66
CA LEU A 2 0.99 -24.61 8.32
C LEU A 2 1.03 -24.76 9.86
N LEU A 3 -0.12 -24.75 10.53
CA LEU A 3 -0.20 -24.94 11.99
C LEU A 3 0.41 -26.28 12.43
N ASN A 4 0.11 -27.36 11.70
CA ASN A 4 0.70 -28.69 11.97
C ASN A 4 2.21 -28.74 11.73
N LYS A 5 2.76 -27.88 10.86
CA LYS A 5 4.19 -27.85 10.54
C LYS A 5 5.01 -27.03 11.55
N TYR A 6 4.38 -26.06 12.22
CA TYR A 6 5.03 -25.10 13.12
C TYR A 6 4.31 -24.98 14.46
N SER A 7 3.77 -26.09 14.98
CA SER A 7 2.88 -26.13 16.15
C SER A 7 3.43 -25.48 17.41
N ASN A 8 4.77 -25.38 17.55
CA ASN A 8 5.43 -24.78 18.70
C ASN A 8 5.95 -23.35 18.44
N GLN A 9 5.67 -22.79 17.27
CA GLN A 9 6.17 -21.48 16.84
C GLN A 9 5.04 -20.52 16.48
N ILE A 10 3.81 -21.02 16.31
CA ILE A 10 2.64 -20.24 15.90
C ILE A 10 1.48 -20.60 16.81
N ILE A 11 0.78 -19.59 17.31
CA ILE A 11 -0.45 -19.73 18.08
C ILE A 11 -1.63 -19.09 17.33
N THR A 12 -2.82 -19.65 17.49
CA THR A 12 -4.06 -19.01 17.04
C THR A 12 -4.48 -17.93 18.03
N LEU A 13 -4.92 -16.79 17.50
CA LEU A 13 -5.50 -15.71 18.30
C LEU A 13 -7.02 -15.81 18.25
N GLU A 14 -7.57 -16.77 19.00
CA GLU A 14 -8.99 -17.17 18.91
C GLU A 14 -9.98 -16.08 19.35
N ASN A 15 -9.55 -15.18 20.23
CA ASN A 15 -10.41 -14.14 20.81
C ASN A 15 -10.18 -12.73 20.22
N GLN A 16 -9.62 -12.65 19.01
CA GLN A 16 -9.40 -11.37 18.35
C GLN A 16 -10.50 -11.03 17.37
N THR A 17 -10.94 -9.77 17.40
CA THR A 17 -11.94 -9.28 16.45
C THR A 17 -11.28 -8.98 15.11
N ILE A 18 -11.90 -9.41 14.01
CA ILE A 18 -11.44 -9.07 12.67
C ILE A 18 -11.59 -7.56 12.44
N VAL A 19 -10.48 -6.87 12.23
CA VAL A 19 -10.46 -5.46 11.87
C VAL A 19 -10.66 -5.30 10.36
N LYS A 20 -11.80 -4.72 9.95
CA LYS A 20 -12.04 -4.35 8.56
C LYS A 20 -11.52 -2.93 8.32
N ILE A 21 -10.54 -2.80 7.44
CA ILE A 21 -9.99 -1.49 7.05
C ILE A 21 -10.60 -1.11 5.71
N HIS A 22 -11.29 0.03 5.66
CA HIS A 22 -11.80 0.60 4.42
C HIS A 22 -10.73 1.47 3.77
N TYR A 23 -10.48 1.23 2.48
CA TYR A 23 -9.53 2.00 1.69
C TYR A 23 -10.30 2.78 0.62
N PRO A 24 -10.48 4.11 0.80
CA PRO A 24 -11.28 4.91 -0.12
C PRO A 24 -10.60 4.99 -1.49
N VAL A 25 -11.38 4.67 -2.53
CA VAL A 25 -10.97 4.81 -3.93
C VAL A 25 -12.12 5.42 -4.71
N ILE A 26 -11.87 6.58 -5.31
CA ILE A 26 -12.83 7.31 -6.14
C ILE A 26 -12.88 6.68 -7.54
N VAL A 27 -11.71 6.40 -8.11
CA VAL A 27 -11.57 5.75 -9.44
C VAL A 27 -10.40 4.79 -9.42
N TYR A 28 -10.63 3.55 -9.84
CA TYR A 28 -9.54 2.61 -10.11
C TYR A 28 -8.90 2.89 -11.47
N PRO A 29 -7.57 2.87 -11.57
CA PRO A 29 -6.89 3.11 -12.84
C PRO A 29 -7.17 1.94 -13.80
N LYS A 30 -7.37 2.25 -15.09
CA LYS A 30 -7.59 1.23 -16.13
C LYS A 30 -6.37 0.33 -16.32
N THR A 31 -5.17 0.90 -16.13
CA THR A 31 -3.89 0.20 -16.19
C THR A 31 -3.05 0.58 -14.99
N ILE A 32 -2.26 -0.36 -14.47
CA ILE A 32 -1.41 -0.11 -13.30
C ILE A 32 -0.01 0.26 -13.79
N GLN A 33 0.26 1.56 -13.88
CA GLN A 33 1.62 2.05 -14.09
C GLN A 33 2.28 2.34 -12.73
N SER A 34 3.40 1.67 -12.44
CA SER A 34 4.13 1.87 -11.19
C SER A 34 4.99 3.14 -11.24
N LEU A 35 4.76 4.04 -10.29
CA LEU A 35 5.52 5.27 -10.09
C LEU A 35 6.69 5.01 -9.14
N SER A 36 7.87 5.56 -9.46
CA SER A 36 9.10 5.26 -8.72
C SER A 36 10.00 6.49 -8.62
N LEU A 37 10.45 6.81 -7.40
CA LEU A 37 11.40 7.91 -7.17
C LEU A 37 12.79 7.61 -7.78
N ASP A 38 13.14 6.33 -7.95
CA ASP A 38 14.37 5.92 -8.66
C ASP A 38 14.39 6.36 -10.14
N LYS A 39 13.22 6.59 -10.75
CA LYS A 39 13.10 7.02 -12.17
C LYS A 39 12.88 8.52 -12.31
N SER A 40 12.20 9.12 -11.34
CA SER A 40 11.92 10.56 -11.29
C SER A 40 11.87 11.01 -9.84
N PHE A 41 12.72 11.97 -9.46
CA PHE A 41 12.75 12.52 -8.10
C PHE A 41 11.47 13.28 -7.69
N LYS A 42 10.58 13.54 -8.65
CA LYS A 42 9.29 14.20 -8.42
C LYS A 42 8.17 13.35 -9.01
N ILE A 43 7.14 13.13 -8.22
CA ILE A 43 5.89 12.50 -8.64
C ILE A 43 4.77 13.51 -8.43
N THR A 44 3.94 13.68 -9.46
CA THR A 44 2.78 14.58 -9.45
C THR A 44 1.56 13.85 -9.99
N GLY A 45 0.40 14.19 -9.46
CA GLY A 45 -0.87 13.68 -9.93
C GLY A 45 -1.99 13.99 -8.94
N LYS A 46 -3.23 13.79 -9.38
CA LYS A 46 -4.41 13.89 -8.52
C LYS A 46 -4.55 12.59 -7.74
N LEU A 47 -4.67 12.68 -6.41
CA LEU A 47 -4.97 11.52 -5.58
C LEU A 47 -6.40 11.05 -5.84
N LEU A 48 -6.54 9.83 -6.37
CA LEU A 48 -7.81 9.18 -6.68
C LEU A 48 -8.18 8.09 -5.67
N GLY A 49 -7.25 7.66 -4.82
CA GLY A 49 -7.53 6.69 -3.78
C GLY A 49 -6.28 6.18 -3.08
N ILE A 50 -6.52 5.32 -2.09
CA ILE A 50 -5.47 4.56 -1.39
C ILE A 50 -5.84 3.08 -1.38
N LYS A 51 -4.84 2.20 -1.28
CA LYS A 51 -5.05 0.77 -1.01
C LYS A 51 -3.86 0.23 -0.23
N GLY A 52 -3.99 0.08 1.09
CA GLY A 52 -2.87 -0.29 1.95
C GLY A 52 -1.69 0.67 1.78
N GLN A 53 -0.56 0.14 1.31
CA GLN A 53 0.68 0.88 1.07
C GLN A 53 0.75 1.61 -0.30
N TYR A 54 -0.36 1.70 -1.03
CA TYR A 54 -0.39 2.28 -2.36
C TYR A 54 -1.21 3.58 -2.37
N LEU A 55 -0.62 4.64 -2.92
CA LEU A 55 -1.35 5.84 -3.37
C LEU A 55 -1.73 5.63 -4.84
N ILE A 56 -3.00 5.86 -5.17
CA ILE A 56 -3.53 5.79 -6.53
C ILE A 56 -3.65 7.23 -7.03
N LEU A 57 -2.81 7.59 -7.99
CA LEU A 57 -2.84 8.87 -8.68
C LEU A 57 -3.45 8.68 -10.08
N ASP A 58 -3.95 9.76 -10.67
CA ASP A 58 -4.34 9.78 -12.08
C ASP A 58 -3.17 9.46 -13.04
N SER A 59 -1.94 9.73 -12.61
CA SER A 59 -0.70 9.42 -13.33
C SER A 59 -0.15 8.01 -13.10
N GLY A 60 -0.71 7.23 -12.17
CA GLY A 60 -0.25 5.88 -11.86
C GLY A 60 -0.35 5.53 -10.37
N VAL A 61 0.28 4.42 -9.97
CA VAL A 61 0.23 3.90 -8.60
C VAL A 61 1.60 4.01 -7.95
N PHE A 62 1.66 4.62 -6.76
CA PHE A 62 2.88 4.81 -5.99
C PHE A 62 2.88 3.93 -4.73
N ASN A 63 3.90 3.08 -4.58
CA ASN A 63 4.10 2.28 -3.36
C ASN A 63 4.94 3.08 -2.35
N ILE A 64 4.30 3.64 -1.32
CA ILE A 64 5.01 4.42 -0.30
C ILE A 64 6.02 3.58 0.49
N ARG A 65 5.72 2.30 0.78
CA ARG A 65 6.61 1.43 1.56
C ARG A 65 7.95 1.20 0.87
N LYS A 66 7.99 1.21 -0.47
CA LYS A 66 9.24 1.08 -1.23
C LYS A 66 10.26 2.16 -0.87
N PHE A 67 9.81 3.34 -0.44
CA PHE A 67 10.63 4.51 -0.20
C PHE A 67 10.70 4.91 1.27
N SER A 68 10.50 3.97 2.21
CA SER A 68 10.50 4.26 3.65
C SER A 68 11.82 4.82 4.21
N GLY A 69 12.94 4.67 3.49
CA GLY A 69 14.23 5.26 3.83
C GLY A 69 14.51 6.64 3.21
N TYR A 70 13.58 7.17 2.42
CA TYR A 70 13.74 8.46 1.74
C TYR A 70 13.23 9.60 2.62
N CYS A 71 13.95 10.73 2.63
CA CYS A 71 13.40 11.99 3.12
C CYS A 71 12.51 12.59 2.04
N ILE A 72 11.18 12.53 2.24
CA ILE A 72 10.18 12.99 1.26
C ILE A 72 9.36 14.14 1.82
N LYS A 73 8.95 15.06 0.94
CA LYS A 73 8.01 16.14 1.26
C LYS A 73 6.77 16.01 0.40
N PHE A 74 5.61 16.10 1.03
CA PHE A 74 4.33 16.26 0.34
C PHE A 74 3.97 17.74 0.24
N SER A 75 3.39 18.14 -0.89
CA SER A 75 2.82 19.47 -1.12
C SER A 75 1.54 19.31 -1.93
N GLY A 76 0.47 20.00 -1.50
CA GLY A 76 -0.84 20.04 -2.17
C GLY A 76 -1.11 21.39 -2.80
#